data_AF-A0A538CXX1-F1
#
_entry.id   AF-A0A538CXX1-F1
#
_cell.length_a   1.000
_cell.length_b   1.000
_cell.length_c   1.000
_cell.angle_alpha   90.00
_cell.angle_beta   90.00
_cell.angle_gamma   90.00
#
_symmetry.space_group_name_H-M   'P 1'
#
loop_
_entity.id
_entity.type
_entity.pdbx_description
1 polymer ?
#
loop_
_entity_poly.entity_id
_entity_poly.type
_entity_poly.pdbx_seq_one_letter_code
_entity_poly.pdbx_strand_id
1 'polypeptide(L)'
;MDVDRPRRLRGFSWHERTKRAVANRRIFPFLLLATTGLGVLSGFVVTVVDHKDFPTFGTGVWWAIVTLGTVGYGDVVPHTAWGRVVGSVVIIVGVTFISFLIATVTSYFVAAEEAESAGATGADRTAQLAEALESLRRIEQRLATIEAKLGN
;
A
#
# COMPACT_ATOMS: atom_id res chain seq x y z
N MET A 1 32.97 -33.05 -23.38
CA MET A 1 31.57 -33.18 -22.93
C MET A 1 31.35 -32.03 -21.97
N ASP A 2 30.96 -30.88 -22.51
CA ASP A 2 30.90 -29.61 -21.79
C ASP A 2 29.55 -29.50 -21.07
N VAL A 3 29.62 -29.10 -19.81
CA VAL A 3 28.51 -29.09 -18.87
C VAL A 3 27.75 -27.79 -19.07
N ASP A 4 26.58 -27.90 -19.69
CA ASP A 4 25.64 -26.81 -19.93
C ASP A 4 25.23 -26.17 -18.58
N ARG A 5 25.70 -24.95 -18.31
CA ARG A 5 25.33 -24.20 -17.11
C ARG A 5 24.08 -23.35 -17.39
N PRO A 6 23.10 -23.32 -16.47
CA PRO A 6 21.87 -22.56 -16.67
C PRO A 6 22.12 -21.04 -16.67
N ARG A 7 21.64 -20.37 -17.72
CA ARG A 7 21.58 -18.91 -17.84
C ARG A 7 20.67 -18.32 -16.76
N ARG A 8 21.27 -17.71 -15.75
CA ARG A 8 20.57 -16.84 -14.79
C ARG A 8 20.12 -15.56 -15.50
N LEU A 9 18.83 -15.44 -15.81
CA LEU A 9 18.25 -14.19 -16.27
C LEU A 9 18.15 -13.21 -15.08
N ARG A 10 18.94 -12.14 -15.16
CA ARG A 10 18.88 -10.99 -14.24
C ARG A 10 17.62 -10.17 -14.50
N GLY A 11 16.85 -9.98 -13.43
CA GLY A 11 16.42 -8.66 -12.96
C GLY A 11 15.42 -7.89 -13.82
N PHE A 12 14.13 -8.04 -13.51
CA PHE A 12 13.12 -7.02 -13.77
C PHE A 12 12.65 -6.46 -12.42
N SER A 13 13.41 -5.50 -11.87
CA SER A 13 13.20 -4.93 -10.52
C SER A 13 12.08 -3.88 -10.46
N TRP A 14 10.92 -4.17 -11.03
CA TRP A 14 9.75 -3.25 -11.01
C TRP A 14 9.08 -3.16 -9.63
N HIS A 15 9.34 -4.12 -8.75
CA HIS A 15 8.61 -4.29 -7.49
C HIS A 15 9.12 -3.41 -6.34
N GLU A 16 10.24 -2.72 -6.51
CA GLU A 16 10.89 -1.98 -5.42
C GLU A 16 10.53 -0.48 -5.38
N ARG A 17 9.86 0.06 -6.41
CA ARG A 17 9.47 1.48 -6.44
C ARG A 17 8.13 1.77 -5.74
N THR A 18 7.23 0.78 -5.68
CA THR A 18 5.88 0.94 -5.12
C THR A 18 5.84 0.87 -3.59
N LYS A 19 6.77 0.12 -2.97
CA LYS A 19 6.78 -0.14 -1.52
C LYS A 19 6.96 1.12 -0.65
N ARG A 20 7.57 2.18 -1.17
CA ARG A 20 7.83 3.43 -0.41
C ARG A 20 6.65 4.40 -0.39
N ALA A 21 5.67 4.23 -1.28
CA ALA A 21 4.53 5.14 -1.35
C ALA A 21 3.49 4.87 -0.27
N VAL A 22 3.46 3.66 0.32
CA VAL A 22 2.40 3.25 1.25
C VAL A 22 2.83 3.30 2.73
N ALA A 23 4.12 3.30 3.05
CA ALA A 23 4.59 3.20 4.45
C ALA A 23 4.66 4.53 5.24
N ASN A 24 4.14 5.65 4.70
CA ASN A 24 4.37 6.96 5.31
C ASN A 24 3.16 7.45 6.13
N ARG A 25 3.33 7.70 7.44
CA ARG A 25 2.31 8.28 8.34
C ARG A 25 1.69 9.60 7.83
N ARG A 26 2.36 10.26 6.88
CA ARG A 26 1.87 11.46 6.17
C ARG A 26 0.75 11.18 5.14
N ILE A 27 0.44 9.93 4.83
CA ILE A 27 -0.58 9.56 3.84
C ILE A 27 -1.99 9.91 4.30
N PHE A 28 -2.33 9.68 5.56
CA PHE A 28 -3.65 10.01 6.11
C PHE A 28 -4.02 11.50 5.94
N PRO A 29 -3.17 12.47 6.32
CA PRO A 29 -3.49 13.88 6.07
C PRO A 29 -3.47 14.25 4.58
N PHE A 30 -2.64 13.60 3.75
CA PHE A 30 -2.65 13.80 2.30
C PHE A 30 -3.96 13.33 1.65
N LEU A 31 -4.48 12.17 2.05
CA LEU A 31 -5.75 11.64 1.59
C LEU A 31 -6.91 12.56 2.00
N LEU A 32 -6.92 13.00 3.26
CA LEU A 32 -7.95 13.93 3.74
C LEU A 32 -7.91 15.26 2.96
N LEU A 33 -6.71 15.82 2.73
CA LEU A 33 -6.54 17.02 1.92
C LEU A 33 -6.98 16.81 0.45
N ALA A 34 -6.68 15.65 -0.13
CA ALA A 34 -7.08 15.31 -1.50
C ALA A 34 -8.59 15.18 -1.64
N THR A 35 -9.29 14.50 -0.72
CA THR A 35 -10.76 14.40 -0.72
C THR A 35 -11.41 15.78 -0.55
N THR A 36 -10.93 16.56 0.41
CA THR A 36 -11.47 17.91 0.66
C THR A 36 -11.19 18.83 -0.53
N GLY A 37 -9.99 18.79 -1.11
CA GLY A 37 -9.62 19.56 -2.28
C GLY A 37 -10.45 19.19 -3.51
N LEU A 38 -10.66 17.89 -3.75
CA LEU A 38 -11.50 17.41 -4.84
C LEU A 38 -12.97 17.82 -4.66
N GLY A 39 -13.50 17.75 -3.44
CA GLY A 39 -14.87 18.19 -3.13
C GLY A 39 -15.08 19.69 -3.34
N VAL A 40 -14.14 20.51 -2.86
CA VAL A 40 -14.17 21.98 -3.02
C VAL A 40 -14.03 22.36 -4.50
N LEU A 41 -13.08 21.76 -5.22
CA LEU A 41 -12.86 22.01 -6.65
C LEU A 41 -14.07 21.58 -7.48
N SER A 42 -14.62 20.40 -7.22
CA SER A 42 -15.83 19.88 -7.86
C SER A 42 -17.02 20.81 -7.64
N GLY A 43 -17.25 21.24 -6.39
CA GLY A 43 -18.31 22.18 -6.05
C GLY A 43 -18.16 23.54 -6.73
N PHE A 44 -16.93 24.04 -6.87
CA PHE A 44 -16.65 25.26 -7.61
C PHE A 44 -16.88 25.10 -9.12
N VAL A 45 -16.38 24.02 -9.72
CA VAL A 45 -16.52 23.79 -11.17
C VAL A 45 -17.98 23.61 -11.55
N VAL A 46 -18.75 22.82 -10.79
CA VAL A 46 -20.15 22.53 -11.14
C VAL A 46 -21.04 23.77 -10.98
N THR A 47 -20.76 24.64 -10.02
CA THR A 47 -21.52 25.89 -9.81
C THR A 47 -21.25 26.95 -10.88
N VAL A 48 -20.05 26.94 -11.46
CA VAL A 48 -19.69 27.79 -12.61
C VAL A 48 -20.29 27.24 -13.91
N VAL A 49 -20.25 25.92 -14.11
CA VAL A 49 -20.71 25.27 -15.35
C VAL A 49 -22.23 25.13 -15.41
N ASP A 50 -22.88 24.88 -14.27
CA ASP A 50 -24.31 24.61 -14.17
C ASP A 50 -24.96 25.41 -13.04
N HIS A 51 -24.96 26.74 -13.20
CA HIS A 51 -25.51 27.66 -12.21
C HIS A 51 -27.03 27.50 -11.98
N LYS A 52 -27.75 26.85 -12.92
CA LYS A 52 -29.19 26.61 -12.77
C LYS A 52 -29.48 25.54 -11.73
N ASP A 53 -28.80 24.41 -11.81
CA ASP A 53 -28.99 23.29 -10.87
C ASP A 53 -28.15 23.48 -9.60
N PHE A 54 -27.07 24.27 -9.68
CA PHE A 54 -26.16 24.58 -8.59
C PHE A 54 -26.06 26.09 -8.33
N PRO A 55 -27.09 26.70 -7.71
CA PRO A 55 -27.19 28.15 -7.56
C PRO A 55 -26.17 28.74 -6.58
N THR A 56 -25.63 27.94 -5.66
CA THR A 56 -24.64 28.40 -4.67
C THR A 56 -23.46 27.44 -4.58
N PHE A 57 -22.30 27.97 -4.20
CA PHE A 57 -21.10 27.17 -3.93
C PHE A 57 -21.36 26.07 -2.89
N GLY A 58 -22.14 26.37 -1.84
CA GLY A 58 -22.51 25.40 -0.81
C GLY A 58 -23.28 24.20 -1.36
N THR A 59 -24.20 24.43 -2.30
CA THR A 59 -24.96 23.38 -3.00
C THR A 59 -24.03 22.48 -3.83
N GLY A 60 -23.05 23.08 -4.53
CA GLY A 60 -22.04 22.32 -5.28
C GLY A 60 -21.16 21.46 -4.38
N VAL A 61 -20.71 22.00 -3.23
CA VAL A 61 -19.90 21.25 -2.25
C VAL A 61 -20.71 20.12 -1.62
N TRP A 62 -21.98 20.36 -1.27
CA TRP A 62 -22.87 19.31 -0.75
C TRP A 62 -22.99 18.13 -1.73
N TRP A 63 -23.30 18.43 -2.99
CA TRP A 63 -23.39 17.41 -4.04
C TRP A 63 -22.07 16.66 -4.22
N ALA A 64 -20.93 17.37 -4.18
CA ALA A 64 -19.62 16.75 -4.30
C ALA A 64 -19.33 15.80 -3.12
N ILE A 65 -19.66 16.18 -1.89
CA ILE A 65 -19.51 15.31 -0.70
C ILE A 65 -20.39 14.06 -0.82
N VAL A 66 -21.65 14.22 -1.18
CA VAL A 66 -22.62 13.11 -1.33
C VAL A 66 -22.21 12.15 -2.45
N THR A 67 -21.68 12.69 -3.56
CA THR A 67 -21.23 11.91 -4.72
C THR A 67 -19.91 11.19 -4.43
N LEU A 68 -18.92 11.89 -3.86
CA LEU A 68 -17.64 11.30 -3.45
C LEU A 68 -17.80 10.26 -2.34
N GLY A 69 -18.76 10.47 -1.43
CA GLY A 69 -19.15 9.50 -0.41
C GLY A 69 -19.98 8.34 -0.96
N THR A 70 -20.26 8.30 -2.26
CA THR A 70 -21.10 7.27 -2.92
C THR A 70 -22.52 7.14 -2.35
N VAL A 71 -23.02 8.16 -1.63
CA VAL A 71 -24.35 8.17 -1.03
C VAL A 71 -25.41 8.45 -2.09
N GLY A 72 -25.22 9.49 -2.89
CA GLY A 72 -26.06 9.80 -4.05
C GLY A 72 -27.55 10.02 -3.72
N TYR A 73 -27.87 10.92 -2.79
CA TYR A 73 -29.28 11.23 -2.43
C TYR A 73 -30.16 11.61 -3.62
N GLY A 74 -29.59 12.26 -4.65
CA GLY A 74 -30.30 12.65 -5.86
C GLY A 74 -31.16 13.92 -5.69
N ASP A 75 -31.03 14.61 -4.57
CA ASP A 75 -31.68 15.89 -4.26
C ASP A 75 -31.14 17.05 -5.11
N VAL A 76 -29.86 17.00 -5.45
CA VAL A 76 -29.20 17.92 -6.36
C VAL A 76 -28.40 17.11 -7.37
N VAL A 77 -28.61 17.31 -8.67
CA VAL A 77 -27.89 16.62 -9.74
C VAL A 77 -27.76 17.51 -10.97
N PRO A 78 -26.71 17.36 -11.79
CA PRO A 78 -26.60 18.12 -13.03
C PRO A 78 -27.58 17.61 -14.09
N HIS A 79 -28.46 18.49 -14.56
CA HIS A 79 -29.36 18.20 -15.68
C HIS A 79 -28.81 18.73 -17.00
N THR A 80 -27.92 19.72 -16.98
CA THR A 80 -27.30 20.24 -18.21
C THR A 80 -26.33 19.25 -18.84
N ALA A 81 -26.16 19.31 -20.17
CA ALA A 81 -25.22 18.46 -20.89
C ALA A 81 -23.78 18.63 -20.37
N TRP A 82 -23.35 19.87 -20.12
CA TRP A 82 -22.03 20.18 -19.58
C TRP A 82 -21.89 19.77 -18.11
N GLY A 83 -22.92 20.00 -17.29
CA GLY A 83 -22.95 19.53 -15.91
C GLY A 83 -22.81 18.01 -15.81
N ARG A 84 -23.43 17.26 -16.73
CA ARG A 84 -23.31 15.79 -16.79
C ARG A 84 -21.91 15.33 -17.15
N VAL A 85 -21.23 15.99 -18.09
CA VAL A 85 -19.83 15.70 -18.43
C VAL A 85 -18.93 15.89 -17.21
N VAL A 86 -19.07 17.02 -16.51
CA VAL A 86 -18.34 17.28 -15.26
C VAL A 86 -18.68 16.23 -14.21
N GLY A 87 -19.96 15.91 -14.04
CA GLY A 87 -20.46 14.88 -13.13
C GLY A 87 -19.82 13.51 -13.37
N SER A 88 -19.75 13.07 -14.63
CA SER A 88 -19.11 11.81 -15.00
C SER A 88 -17.62 11.80 -14.64
N VAL A 89 -16.90 12.90 -14.88
CA VAL A 89 -15.49 13.01 -14.49
C VAL A 89 -15.33 12.93 -12.97
N VAL A 90 -16.15 13.66 -12.21
CA VAL A 90 -16.13 13.64 -10.74
C VAL A 90 -16.36 12.22 -10.21
N ILE A 91 -17.31 11.48 -10.78
CA ILE A 91 -17.59 10.09 -10.39
C ILE A 91 -16.37 9.19 -10.65
N ILE A 92 -15.76 9.24 -11.83
CA ILE A 92 -14.58 8.43 -12.16
C ILE A 92 -13.43 8.72 -11.19
N VAL A 93 -13.18 9.99 -10.89
CA VAL A 93 -12.12 10.39 -9.96
C VAL A 93 -12.46 9.90 -8.54
N GLY A 94 -13.71 10.03 -8.10
CA GLY A 94 -14.16 9.55 -6.79
C GLY A 94 -13.96 8.05 -6.60
N VAL A 95 -14.36 7.24 -7.57
CA VAL A 95 -14.18 5.77 -7.52
C VAL A 95 -12.71 5.38 -7.52
N THR A 96 -11.90 6.05 -8.34
CA THR A 96 -10.45 5.82 -8.40
C THR A 96 -9.79 6.16 -7.06
N PHE A 97 -10.22 7.26 -6.45
CA PHE A 97 -9.72 7.71 -5.15
C PHE A 97 -10.05 6.71 -4.02
N ILE A 98 -11.30 6.23 -3.94
CA ILE A 98 -11.69 5.23 -2.93
C ILE A 98 -10.90 3.92 -3.15
N SER A 99 -10.73 3.48 -4.39
CA SER A 99 -9.93 2.29 -4.71
C SER A 99 -8.49 2.43 -4.22
N PHE A 100 -7.89 3.60 -4.44
CA PHE A 100 -6.53 3.89 -3.98
C PHE A 100 -6.43 3.92 -2.45
N LEU A 101 -7.43 4.48 -1.78
CA LEU A 101 -7.53 4.49 -0.31
C LEU A 101 -7.53 3.06 0.25
N ILE A 102 -8.39 2.19 -0.29
CA ILE A 102 -8.48 0.78 0.13
C ILE A 102 -7.15 0.08 -0.07
N ALA A 103 -6.54 0.21 -1.26
CA ALA A 103 -5.26 -0.43 -1.56
C ALA A 103 -4.14 0.02 -0.59
N THR A 104 -4.14 1.31 -0.23
CA THR A 104 -3.17 1.89 0.70
C THR A 104 -3.35 1.33 2.11
N VAL A 105 -4.60 1.26 2.59
CA VAL A 105 -4.91 0.67 3.90
C VAL A 105 -4.53 -0.81 3.93
N THR A 106 -4.90 -1.58 2.90
CA THR A 106 -4.56 -3.00 2.78
C THR A 106 -3.04 -3.21 2.82
N SER A 107 -2.27 -2.42 2.07
CA SER A 107 -0.82 -2.56 2.07
C SER A 107 -0.18 -2.19 3.41
N TYR A 108 -0.80 -1.34 4.22
CA TYR A 108 -0.36 -1.10 5.60
C TYR A 108 -0.51 -2.34 6.48
N PHE A 109 -1.64 -3.05 6.37
CA PHE A 109 -1.88 -4.28 7.11
C PHE A 109 -0.96 -5.42 6.66
N VAL A 110 -0.80 -5.61 5.35
CA VAL A 110 0.12 -6.61 4.79
C VAL A 110 1.55 -6.34 5.24
N ALA A 111 2.01 -5.08 5.22
CA ALA A 111 3.35 -4.73 5.68
C ALA A 111 3.56 -4.99 7.18
N ALA A 112 2.52 -4.82 8.00
CA ALA A 112 2.60 -5.13 9.43
C ALA A 112 2.74 -6.64 9.67
N GLU A 113 1.98 -7.46 8.95
CA GLU A 113 2.03 -8.93 9.03
C GLU A 113 3.37 -9.50 8.53
N GLU A 114 3.92 -8.94 7.45
CA GLU A 114 5.27 -9.29 6.95
C GLU A 114 6.36 -8.97 7.99
N ALA A 115 6.24 -7.86 8.72
CA ALA A 115 7.20 -7.47 9.75
C ALA A 115 7.19 -8.44 10.95
N GLU A 116 6.01 -8.87 11.40
CA GLU A 116 5.87 -9.87 12.46
C GLU A 116 6.43 -11.25 12.01
N SER A 117 6.08 -11.68 10.80
CA SER A 117 6.55 -12.95 10.22
C SER A 117 8.06 -12.98 9.99
N ALA A 118 8.64 -11.86 9.57
CA ALA A 118 10.09 -11.70 9.41
C ALA A 118 10.81 -11.76 10.76
N GLY A 119 10.21 -11.18 11.81
CA GLY A 119 10.71 -11.27 13.19
C GLY A 119 10.76 -12.71 13.70
N ALA A 120 9.67 -13.46 13.54
CA ALA A 120 9.61 -14.87 13.94
C ALA A 120 10.62 -15.74 13.18
N THR A 121 10.73 -15.56 11.86
CA THR A 121 11.70 -16.29 11.03
C THR A 121 13.15 -15.94 11.39
N GLY A 122 13.40 -14.69 11.76
CA GLY A 122 14.70 -14.22 12.23
C GLY A 122 15.10 -14.88 13.56
N ALA A 123 14.18 -14.90 14.52
CA ALA A 123 14.38 -15.55 15.81
C ALA A 123 14.72 -17.05 15.66
N ASP A 124 13.95 -17.78 14.84
CA ASP A 124 14.20 -19.21 14.57
C ASP A 124 15.59 -19.43 13.93
N ARG A 125 15.98 -18.60 12.97
CA ARG A 125 17.33 -18.69 12.35
C ARG A 125 18.44 -18.45 13.37
N THR A 126 18.28 -17.48 14.25
CA THR A 126 19.28 -17.21 15.28
C THR A 126 19.41 -18.36 16.29
N ALA A 127 18.29 -19.00 16.65
CA ALA A 127 18.28 -20.17 17.50
C ALA A 127 19.01 -21.36 16.83
N GLN A 128 18.71 -21.64 15.55
CA GLN A 128 19.38 -22.70 14.79
C GLN A 128 20.90 -22.47 14.66
N LEU A 129 21.33 -21.22 14.46
CA LEU A 129 22.76 -20.88 14.42
C LEU A 129 23.43 -21.09 15.78
N ALA A 130 22.76 -20.72 16.88
CA ALA A 130 23.27 -20.96 18.22
C ALA A 130 23.45 -22.47 18.50
N GLU A 131 22.45 -23.29 18.16
CA GLU A 131 22.53 -24.76 18.29
C GLU A 131 23.63 -25.36 17.41
N ALA A 132 23.77 -24.88 16.16
CA ALA A 132 24.82 -25.35 15.25
C ALA A 132 26.22 -25.06 15.81
N LEU A 133 26.45 -23.86 16.35
CA LEU A 133 27.73 -23.50 16.99
C LEU A 133 28.03 -24.37 18.21
N GLU A 134 27.01 -24.70 19.00
CA GLU A 134 27.16 -25.60 20.15
C GLU A 134 27.49 -27.03 19.71
N SER A 135 26.88 -27.49 18.61
CA SER A 135 27.19 -28.81 18.03
C SER A 135 28.65 -28.90 17.57
N LEU A 136 29.20 -27.84 16.98
CA LEU A 136 30.61 -27.78 16.55
C LEU A 136 31.56 -27.84 17.75
N ARG A 137 31.32 -27.02 18.78
CA ARG A 137 32.11 -27.04 20.02
C ARG A 137 32.13 -28.42 20.68
N ARG A 138 30.98 -29.10 20.67
CA ARG A 138 30.86 -30.47 21.21
C ARG A 138 31.73 -31.46 20.44
N ILE A 139 31.80 -31.36 19.12
CA ILE A 139 32.64 -32.23 18.28
C ILE A 139 34.13 -32.01 18.62
N GLU A 140 34.57 -30.75 18.70
CA GLU A 140 35.94 -30.40 19.07
C GLU A 140 36.34 -30.99 20.43
N GLN A 141 35.47 -30.87 21.45
CA GLN A 141 35.72 -31.46 22.78
C GLN A 141 35.87 -32.98 22.73
N ARG A 142 35.05 -33.67 21.92
CA ARG A 142 35.16 -35.13 21.77
C ARG A 142 36.46 -35.54 21.08
N LEU A 143 36.88 -34.80 20.07
CA LEU A 143 38.15 -35.04 19.39
C LEU A 143 39.33 -34.87 20.35
N ALA A 144 39.37 -33.76 21.11
CA ALA A 144 40.40 -33.52 22.12
C ALA A 144 40.46 -34.64 23.17
N THR A 145 39.31 -35.17 23.57
CA THR A 145 39.22 -36.29 24.52
C THR A 145 39.77 -37.60 23.93
N ILE A 146 39.56 -37.84 22.62
CA ILE A 146 40.06 -39.03 21.93
C ILE A 146 41.58 -38.95 21.72
N GLU A 147 42.08 -37.79 21.29
CA GLU A 147 43.53 -37.55 21.15
C GLU A 147 44.26 -37.76 22.47
N ALA A 148 43.71 -37.24 23.58
CA ALA A 148 44.28 -37.45 24.92
C ALA A 148 44.31 -38.93 25.34
N LYS A 149 43.40 -39.77 24.84
CA LYS A 149 43.38 -41.23 25.11
C LYS A 149 44.30 -42.04 24.19
N LEU A 150 44.63 -41.54 23.00
CA LEU A 150 45.52 -42.20 22.03
C LEU A 150 46.98 -41.78 22.16
N GLY A 151 47.26 -40.61 22.77
CA GLY A 151 48.61 -40.09 23.00
C GLY A 151 49.33 -40.68 24.23
N ASN A 152 48.77 -41.73 24.85
CA ASN A 152 49.32 -42.48 25.97
C ASN A 152 49.21 -43.98 25.67
#